data_AF-A0A523UF99-F1
#
_entry.id   AF-A0A523UF99-F1
#
_cell.length_a   1.000
_cell.length_b   1.000
_cell.length_c   1.000
_cell.angle_alpha   90.00
_cell.angle_beta   90.00
_cell.angle_gamma   90.00
#
_symmetry.space_group_name_H-M   'P 1'
#
loop_
_entity.id
_entity.type
_entity.pdbx_description
1 polymer ?
#
loop_
_entity_poly.entity_id
_entity_poly.type
_entity_poly.pdbx_seq_one_letter_code
_entity_poly.pdbx_strand_id
1 'polypeptide(L)'
;MAKGGTACIPGPFGSGKCVSGRTPVILGDGTLLTMEELYRKCLKEGKAKTNGLETIIEINPSLSLFSMNTNKVEGSNSSIFYKGKTDSIIRIKTRSGRLVEVTPSHKLFRINEAGEIVQTKAENLRVGDFIAAVRKVETKNKKAKFDLHELKEARVVDISIREKLSQILRNLRKKGNLSRVGISKVNAESFIYERNLPPLSLVKKAYSQANLCLPIPKQLRGARWGQTIHIPTQASPELGEVLGLFIAEGYVRTKNTAVFTNGDDELLKQFTRLINSVFGIKTGKEIQKGKTPGIIIYNKVFVDFIKTIDAGGRSSEKQIPPLILRSSDKILCTFLKGYYLGDGSFSQGKLELSTASKKLQIGLSYALTRLGILHVLATRKFKEKNYYRIFIRGVDNLKIFYESVNKDGEEFDKVRKIKDYTDSKKTTYTSYDVVPLSAEVISNFYRSSRVTYSQLKARGVEISNYIGNRERMSTITFKRFAQLLKEDGGREKYSQILRLSSLLDHIFCDRVVHIEKIKGPLNVYDVCIPQKENFVGGYGPLLLHNTVVQHQLSKWTDAEIIVFVGCGERGNEMTDVLL
;
A
#
# COMPACT_ATOMS: atom_id res chain seq x y z
N MET A 1 35.24 -27.79 -42.76
CA MET A 1 33.92 -28.14 -42.22
C MET A 1 34.11 -28.93 -40.93
N ALA A 2 33.86 -28.27 -39.79
CA ALA A 2 33.39 -28.85 -38.54
C ALA A 2 32.73 -27.67 -37.82
N LYS A 3 31.40 -27.54 -38.00
CA LYS A 3 30.59 -26.52 -37.36
C LYS A 3 30.58 -26.82 -35.87
N GLY A 4 31.42 -26.13 -35.09
CA GLY A 4 31.43 -26.21 -33.64
C GLY A 4 30.04 -25.85 -33.13
N GLY A 5 29.36 -26.84 -32.57
CA GLY A 5 27.98 -26.74 -32.12
C GLY A 5 27.87 -25.77 -30.94
N THR A 6 27.11 -24.71 -31.14
CA THR A 6 26.60 -23.86 -30.08
C THR A 6 25.48 -24.61 -29.37
N ALA A 7 25.68 -24.97 -28.10
CA ALA A 7 24.60 -25.42 -27.22
C ALA A 7 24.33 -24.33 -26.20
N CYS A 8 23.30 -23.52 -26.46
CA CYS A 8 22.65 -22.72 -25.44
C CYS A 8 21.44 -23.54 -24.97
N ILE A 9 21.40 -23.92 -23.71
CA ILE A 9 20.17 -24.42 -23.08
C ILE A 9 19.50 -23.19 -22.47
N PRO A 10 18.56 -22.53 -23.17
CA PRO A 10 17.81 -21.47 -22.53
C PRO A 10 16.98 -22.11 -21.42
N GLY A 11 17.28 -21.77 -20.16
CA GLY A 11 16.25 -21.77 -19.13
C GLY A 11 15.04 -20.98 -19.65
N PRO A 12 13.80 -21.36 -19.27
CA PRO A 12 12.59 -20.76 -19.79
C PRO A 12 12.63 -19.22 -19.73
N PHE A 13 12.04 -18.58 -20.73
CA PHE A 13 12.03 -17.13 -20.87
C PHE A 13 11.12 -16.48 -19.81
N GLY A 14 11.61 -15.36 -19.25
CA GLY A 14 11.27 -14.95 -17.88
C GLY A 14 11.87 -15.92 -16.88
N SER A 15 12.78 -15.47 -16.00
CA SER A 15 13.55 -16.34 -15.08
C SER A 15 12.72 -17.16 -14.05
N GLY A 16 11.41 -17.25 -14.27
CA GLY A 16 10.43 -17.84 -13.40
C GLY A 16 10.44 -17.14 -12.04
N LYS A 17 10.83 -15.87 -11.96
CA LYS A 17 10.74 -15.03 -10.76
C LYS A 17 9.56 -14.08 -10.88
N CYS A 18 8.37 -14.65 -11.09
CA CYS A 18 7.15 -13.88 -11.29
C CYS A 18 6.19 -14.04 -10.11
N VAL A 19 5.21 -13.14 -10.04
CA VAL A 19 4.13 -13.16 -9.06
C VAL A 19 2.79 -13.34 -9.76
N SER A 20 1.81 -13.86 -9.02
CA SER A 20 0.41 -13.93 -9.45
C SER A 20 -0.13 -12.53 -9.77
N GLY A 21 -1.02 -12.42 -10.77
CA GLY A 21 -1.68 -11.16 -11.14
C GLY A 21 -2.46 -10.51 -10.00
N ARG A 22 -2.89 -11.32 -9.03
CA ARG A 22 -3.64 -10.84 -7.86
C ARG A 22 -2.74 -10.25 -6.77
N THR A 23 -1.42 -10.38 -6.88
CA THR A 23 -0.47 -9.89 -5.88
C THR A 23 -0.53 -8.36 -5.82
N PRO A 24 -0.84 -7.77 -4.64
CA PRO A 24 -0.76 -6.33 -4.44
C PRO A 24 0.69 -5.83 -4.50
N VAL A 25 0.89 -4.64 -5.04
CA VAL A 25 2.18 -3.95 -5.13
C VAL A 25 1.98 -2.45 -4.86
N ILE A 26 2.90 -1.86 -4.09
CA ILE A 26 2.88 -0.44 -3.74
C ILE A 26 3.88 0.33 -4.60
N LEU A 27 3.40 1.37 -5.28
CA LEU A 27 4.19 2.30 -6.07
C LEU A 27 4.83 3.37 -5.16
N GLY A 28 5.88 4.03 -5.65
CA GLY A 28 6.64 5.05 -4.92
C GLY A 28 5.81 6.27 -4.50
N ASP A 29 4.69 6.53 -5.17
CA ASP A 29 3.73 7.58 -4.81
C ASP A 29 2.68 7.11 -3.78
N GLY A 30 2.77 5.88 -3.29
CA GLY A 30 1.82 5.27 -2.34
C GLY A 30 0.62 4.60 -3.01
N THR A 31 0.50 4.63 -4.34
CA THR A 31 -0.57 3.92 -5.05
C THR A 31 -0.45 2.41 -4.83
N LEU A 32 -1.55 1.76 -4.45
CA LEU A 32 -1.62 0.31 -4.27
C LEU A 32 -2.47 -0.30 -5.39
N LEU A 33 -1.87 -1.18 -6.19
CA LEU A 33 -2.53 -1.89 -7.28
C LEU A 33 -2.20 -3.37 -7.20
N THR A 34 -3.02 -4.21 -7.81
CA THR A 34 -2.61 -5.57 -8.16
C THR A 34 -1.66 -5.54 -9.36
N MET A 35 -0.82 -6.56 -9.51
CA MET A 35 0.07 -6.69 -10.68
C MET A 35 -0.71 -6.71 -12.00
N GLU A 36 -1.93 -7.26 -12.01
CA GLU A 36 -2.80 -7.24 -13.18
C GLU A 36 -3.35 -5.83 -13.49
N GLU A 37 -3.78 -5.08 -12.47
CA GLU A 37 -4.21 -3.68 -12.64
C GLU A 37 -3.04 -2.81 -13.13
N LEU A 38 -1.84 -3.05 -12.59
CA LEU A 38 -0.62 -2.37 -13.01
C LEU A 38 -0.25 -2.71 -14.45
N TYR A 39 -0.32 -3.99 -14.84
CA TYR A 39 -0.13 -4.42 -16.24
C TYR A 39 -1.08 -3.69 -17.19
N ARG A 40 -2.38 -3.62 -16.86
CA ARG A 40 -3.39 -2.92 -17.68
C ARG A 40 -3.10 -1.43 -17.81
N LYS A 41 -2.54 -0.80 -16.76
CA LYS A 41 -2.10 0.60 -16.81
C LYS A 41 -0.89 0.75 -17.73
N CYS A 42 0.16 -0.04 -17.51
CA CYS A 42 1.36 -0.01 -18.33
C CYS A 42 1.08 -0.30 -19.81
N LEU A 43 0.13 -1.19 -20.12
CA LEU A 43 -0.27 -1.50 -21.49
C LEU A 43 -0.88 -0.30 -22.24
N LYS A 44 -1.55 0.61 -21.53
CA LYS A 44 -2.15 1.82 -22.12
C LYS A 44 -1.13 2.93 -22.33
N GLU A 45 -0.12 3.01 -21.46
CA GLU A 45 0.83 4.12 -21.39
C GLU A 45 2.17 3.80 -22.08
N GLY A 46 2.53 2.52 -22.17
CA GLY A 46 3.83 2.04 -22.65
C GLY A 46 3.81 1.41 -24.04
N LYS A 47 5.00 1.04 -24.53
CA LYS A 47 5.19 0.31 -25.78
C LYS A 47 5.29 -1.18 -25.50
N ALA A 48 4.30 -1.95 -25.95
CA ALA A 48 4.26 -3.39 -25.74
C ALA A 48 4.83 -4.16 -26.93
N LYS A 49 5.66 -5.17 -26.64
CA LYS A 49 6.11 -6.20 -27.56
C LYS A 49 5.61 -7.55 -27.05
N THR A 50 4.85 -8.26 -27.88
CA THR A 50 4.29 -9.57 -27.52
C THR A 50 4.96 -10.64 -28.37
N ASN A 51 5.46 -11.71 -27.74
CA ASN A 51 6.01 -12.86 -28.44
C ASN A 51 5.37 -14.14 -27.85
N GLY A 52 4.51 -14.79 -28.62
CA GLY A 52 3.74 -15.94 -28.14
C GLY A 52 2.89 -15.62 -26.90
N LEU A 53 3.20 -16.28 -25.78
CA LEU A 53 2.47 -16.14 -24.50
C LEU A 53 3.03 -15.03 -23.60
N GLU A 54 4.09 -14.35 -24.04
CA GLU A 54 4.83 -13.36 -23.26
C GLU A 54 4.58 -11.95 -23.78
N THR A 55 4.61 -10.98 -22.87
CA THR A 55 4.47 -9.57 -23.18
C THR A 55 5.47 -8.75 -22.37
N ILE A 56 6.29 -7.98 -23.05
CA ILE A 56 7.20 -7.01 -22.45
C ILE A 56 6.67 -5.61 -22.77
N ILE A 57 6.59 -4.76 -21.76
CA ILE A 57 6.14 -3.38 -21.91
C ILE A 57 7.27 -2.45 -21.46
N GLU A 58 7.74 -1.62 -22.38
CA GLU A 58 8.63 -0.50 -22.08
C GLU A 58 7.77 0.68 -21.56
N ILE A 59 8.05 1.12 -20.34
CA ILE A 59 7.30 2.17 -19.63
C ILE A 59 8.08 3.49 -19.71
N ASN A 60 7.44 4.51 -20.28
CA ASN A 60 7.97 5.89 -20.28
C ASN A 60 6.83 6.86 -19.93
N PRO A 61 6.91 7.61 -18.80
CA PRO A 61 8.00 7.65 -17.82
C PRO A 61 8.09 6.38 -16.95
N SER A 62 9.27 6.12 -16.38
CA SER A 62 9.53 4.95 -15.54
C SER A 62 8.60 4.87 -14.32
N LEU A 63 8.14 3.67 -13.98
CA LEU A 63 7.35 3.36 -12.80
C LEU A 63 8.22 3.38 -11.54
N SER A 64 7.83 4.12 -10.51
CA SER A 64 8.50 4.04 -9.21
C SER A 64 7.89 2.96 -8.33
N LEU A 65 8.71 2.05 -7.81
CA LEU A 65 8.34 0.99 -6.87
C LEU A 65 9.21 1.08 -5.61
N PHE A 66 8.70 0.61 -4.48
CA PHE A 66 9.52 0.46 -3.29
C PHE A 66 10.41 -0.78 -3.41
N SER A 67 11.70 -0.60 -3.18
CA SER A 67 12.70 -1.68 -3.09
C SER A 67 13.61 -1.43 -1.90
N MET A 68 14.20 -2.50 -1.39
CA MET A 68 15.16 -2.47 -0.31
C MET A 68 16.58 -2.38 -0.85
N ASN A 69 17.34 -1.39 -0.39
CA ASN A 69 18.78 -1.34 -0.55
C ASN A 69 19.47 -1.89 0.72
N THR A 70 20.80 -1.80 0.81
CA THR A 70 21.56 -2.31 1.97
C THR A 70 21.12 -1.76 3.32
N ASN A 71 20.49 -0.58 3.38
CA ASN A 71 20.22 0.13 4.63
C ASN A 71 18.78 0.65 4.79
N LYS A 72 17.92 0.68 3.76
CA LYS A 72 16.56 1.24 3.81
C LYS A 72 15.67 0.75 2.66
N VAL A 73 14.36 0.88 2.82
CA VAL A 73 13.36 0.71 1.75
C VAL A 73 13.08 2.07 1.11
N GLU A 74 13.32 2.22 -0.19
CA GLU A 74 13.14 3.48 -0.91
C GLU A 74 12.59 3.29 -2.34
N GLY A 75 12.05 4.36 -2.91
CA GLY A 75 11.55 4.38 -4.27
C GLY A 75 12.67 4.10 -5.29
N SER A 76 12.36 3.27 -6.29
CA SER A 76 13.28 2.84 -7.34
C SER A 76 12.52 2.70 -8.64
N ASN A 77 13.14 3.16 -9.71
CA ASN A 77 12.47 3.30 -11.00
C ASN A 77 12.62 2.02 -11.81
N SER A 78 11.53 1.62 -12.46
CA SER A 78 11.46 0.51 -13.40
C SER A 78 10.95 1.03 -14.74
N SER A 79 11.62 0.63 -15.80
CA SER A 79 11.22 0.99 -17.16
C SER A 79 10.64 -0.20 -17.93
N ILE A 80 10.58 -1.39 -17.32
CA ILE A 80 10.17 -2.62 -18.00
C ILE A 80 9.22 -3.43 -17.13
N PHE A 81 8.09 -3.79 -17.71
CA PHE A 81 7.09 -4.67 -17.13
C PHE A 81 6.97 -5.94 -17.96
N TYR A 82 6.89 -7.10 -17.29
CA TYR A 82 6.81 -8.41 -17.92
C TYR A 82 5.52 -9.13 -17.55
N LYS A 83 4.93 -9.82 -18.52
CA LYS A 83 3.85 -10.78 -18.34
C LYS A 83 4.23 -12.08 -19.06
N GLY A 84 4.04 -13.20 -18.38
CA GLY A 84 4.21 -14.54 -18.93
C GLY A 84 3.15 -15.51 -18.40
N LYS A 85 3.40 -16.80 -18.59
CA LYS A 85 2.56 -17.90 -18.08
C LYS A 85 3.40 -18.92 -17.31
N THR A 86 2.75 -19.63 -16.39
CA THR A 86 3.33 -20.76 -15.65
C THR A 86 2.29 -21.85 -15.42
N ASP A 87 2.72 -23.09 -15.23
CA ASP A 87 1.86 -24.23 -14.93
C ASP A 87 1.66 -24.46 -13.43
N SER A 88 2.40 -23.74 -12.58
CA SER A 88 2.17 -23.78 -11.15
C SER A 88 2.66 -22.54 -10.42
N ILE A 89 2.01 -22.24 -9.30
CA ILE A 89 2.45 -21.22 -8.34
C ILE A 89 2.56 -21.84 -6.94
N ILE A 90 3.40 -21.26 -6.11
CA ILE A 90 3.55 -21.58 -4.70
C ILE A 90 2.92 -20.45 -3.90
N ARG A 91 1.93 -20.80 -3.09
CA ARG A 91 1.32 -19.92 -2.10
C ARG A 91 2.02 -20.12 -0.77
N ILE A 92 2.60 -19.06 -0.25
CA ILE A 92 3.30 -19.05 1.04
C ILE A 92 2.53 -18.15 1.99
N LYS A 93 2.22 -18.66 3.18
CA LYS A 93 1.59 -17.90 4.26
C LYS A 93 2.48 -17.90 5.49
N THR A 94 2.61 -16.74 6.11
CA THR A 94 3.42 -16.54 7.30
C THR A 94 2.59 -16.47 8.58
N ARG A 95 3.26 -16.52 9.74
CA ARG A 95 2.65 -16.49 11.06
C ARG A 95 1.91 -15.18 11.32
N SER A 96 2.42 -14.06 10.80
CA SER A 96 1.71 -12.77 10.88
C SER A 96 0.51 -12.68 9.93
N GLY A 97 0.24 -13.72 9.13
CA GLY A 97 -0.87 -13.78 8.19
C GLY A 97 -0.59 -13.12 6.84
N ARG A 98 0.66 -12.72 6.57
CA ARG A 98 1.08 -12.28 5.23
C ARG A 98 1.02 -13.45 4.27
N LEU A 99 0.74 -13.16 3.01
CA LEU A 99 0.62 -14.17 1.97
C LEU A 99 1.20 -13.68 0.65
N VAL A 100 1.87 -14.56 -0.07
CA VAL A 100 2.34 -14.30 -1.44
C VAL A 100 2.07 -15.52 -2.31
N GLU A 101 1.80 -15.27 -3.59
CA GLU A 101 1.67 -16.27 -4.64
C GLU A 101 2.72 -16.00 -5.71
N VAL A 102 3.72 -16.88 -5.79
CA VAL A 102 4.90 -16.74 -6.65
C VAL A 102 5.12 -17.99 -7.48
N THR A 103 5.86 -17.88 -8.57
CA THR A 103 6.36 -19.05 -9.32
C THR A 103 7.36 -19.87 -8.49
N PRO A 104 7.51 -21.20 -8.73
CA PRO A 104 8.40 -22.07 -7.97
C PRO A 104 9.86 -21.58 -7.85
N SER A 105 10.40 -21.04 -8.95
CA SER A 105 11.76 -20.50 -9.03
C SER A 105 11.91 -19.08 -8.47
N HIS A 106 10.83 -18.42 -8.04
CA HIS A 106 10.90 -17.08 -7.45
C HIS A 106 11.70 -17.14 -6.14
N LYS A 107 12.73 -16.29 -6.01
CA LYS A 107 13.57 -16.26 -4.80
C LYS A 107 12.92 -15.36 -3.73
N LEU A 108 12.96 -15.79 -2.48
CA LEU A 108 12.56 -15.02 -1.30
C LEU A 108 13.76 -14.89 -0.36
N PHE A 109 13.79 -13.80 0.41
CA PHE A 109 14.87 -13.51 1.35
C PHE A 109 14.65 -14.28 2.66
N ARG A 110 15.26 -15.46 2.79
CA ARG A 110 15.21 -16.31 3.98
C ARG A 110 16.26 -15.85 4.98
N ILE A 111 15.91 -15.71 6.25
CA ILE A 111 16.87 -15.48 7.34
C ILE A 111 17.16 -16.82 7.99
N ASN A 112 18.41 -17.29 7.87
CA ASN A 112 18.83 -18.57 8.43
C ASN A 112 19.15 -18.46 9.93
N GLU A 113 19.51 -19.60 10.54
CA GLU A 113 19.81 -19.68 11.97
C GLU A 113 21.11 -19.00 12.41
N ALA A 114 21.97 -18.65 11.46
CA ALA A 114 23.16 -17.82 11.68
C ALA A 114 22.87 -16.31 11.60
N GLY A 115 21.66 -15.92 11.18
CA GLY A 115 21.28 -14.52 10.98
C GLY A 115 21.65 -13.97 9.60
N GLU A 116 22.00 -14.84 8.67
CA GLU A 116 22.33 -14.48 7.29
C GLU A 116 21.05 -14.41 6.44
N ILE A 117 21.02 -13.47 5.50
CA ILE A 117 19.94 -13.33 4.54
C ILE A 117 20.32 -14.08 3.27
N VAL A 118 19.67 -15.22 3.05
CA VAL A 118 19.92 -16.11 1.92
C VAL A 118 18.74 -16.07 0.96
N GLN A 119 19.02 -15.85 -0.32
CA GLN A 119 17.98 -15.94 -1.34
C GLN A 119 17.62 -17.42 -1.58
N THR A 120 16.37 -17.79 -1.35
CA THR A 120 15.90 -19.18 -1.47
C THR A 120 14.72 -19.26 -2.44
N LYS A 121 14.76 -20.18 -3.41
CA LYS A 121 13.64 -20.44 -4.32
C LYS A 121 12.39 -20.83 -3.52
N ALA A 122 11.22 -20.38 -3.96
CA ALA A 122 9.95 -20.65 -3.28
C ALA A 122 9.68 -22.15 -3.09
N GLU A 123 10.10 -22.98 -4.04
CA GLU A 123 9.97 -24.45 -3.97
C GLU A 123 10.87 -25.11 -2.93
N ASN A 124 11.96 -24.45 -2.54
CA ASN A 124 12.93 -24.96 -1.56
C ASN A 124 12.63 -24.49 -0.13
N LEU A 125 11.69 -23.56 0.04
CA LEU A 125 11.26 -23.11 1.37
C LEU A 125 10.48 -24.20 2.09
N ARG A 126 10.61 -24.22 3.41
CA ARG A 126 9.96 -25.17 4.32
C ARG A 126 9.14 -24.44 5.37
N VAL A 127 8.12 -25.11 5.88
CA VAL A 127 7.38 -24.62 7.06
C VAL A 127 8.36 -24.53 8.23
N GLY A 128 8.37 -23.38 8.92
CA GLY A 128 9.33 -23.06 9.97
C GLY A 128 10.43 -22.10 9.54
N ASP A 129 10.70 -21.95 8.24
CA ASP A 129 11.65 -20.96 7.73
C ASP A 129 11.18 -19.53 8.05
N PHE A 130 12.14 -18.61 8.21
CA PHE A 130 11.86 -17.20 8.39
C PHE A 130 12.16 -16.45 7.10
N ILE A 131 11.22 -15.62 6.65
CA ILE A 131 11.37 -14.77 5.47
C ILE A 131 11.28 -13.30 5.86
N ALA A 132 11.93 -12.43 5.08
CA ALA A 132 11.92 -10.99 5.30
C ALA A 132 10.57 -10.39 4.91
N ALA A 133 9.86 -9.88 5.91
CA ALA A 133 8.66 -9.07 5.73
C ALA A 133 8.96 -7.60 6.01
N VAL A 134 8.23 -6.68 5.36
CA VAL A 134 8.54 -5.25 5.48
C VAL A 134 7.93 -4.69 6.77
N ARG A 135 8.79 -4.03 7.58
CA ARG A 135 8.40 -3.33 8.81
C ARG A 135 7.94 -1.91 8.53
N LYS A 136 8.69 -1.17 7.70
CA LYS A 136 8.43 0.24 7.42
C LYS A 136 8.67 0.58 5.95
N VAL A 137 7.74 1.33 5.34
CA VAL A 137 7.90 1.92 4.01
C VAL A 137 7.82 3.44 4.14
N GLU A 138 8.88 4.14 3.77
CA GLU A 138 8.92 5.60 3.86
C GLU A 138 8.47 6.24 2.56
N THR A 139 7.35 6.94 2.59
CA THR A 139 6.85 7.71 1.44
C THR A 139 7.17 9.20 1.63
N LYS A 140 7.55 9.90 0.56
CA LYS A 140 7.73 11.37 0.57
C LYS A 140 6.48 12.12 0.09
N ASN A 141 5.32 11.53 0.34
CA ASN A 141 4.06 11.99 -0.20
C ASN A 141 3.62 13.33 0.41
N LYS A 142 3.18 14.25 -0.46
CA LYS A 142 2.53 15.52 -0.08
C LYS A 142 1.01 15.34 -0.05
N LYS A 143 0.25 16.42 -0.14
CA LYS A 143 -1.21 16.36 -0.31
C LYS A 143 -1.54 15.85 -1.71
N ALA A 144 -2.19 14.69 -1.81
CA ALA A 144 -2.62 14.19 -3.10
C ALA A 144 -3.72 15.09 -3.68
N LYS A 145 -3.70 15.29 -5.00
CA LYS A 145 -4.70 16.09 -5.71
C LYS A 145 -5.84 15.23 -6.23
N PHE A 146 -7.01 15.83 -6.32
CA PHE A 146 -8.20 15.28 -6.95
C PHE A 146 -8.58 16.17 -8.15
N ASP A 147 -8.81 15.56 -9.32
CA ASP A 147 -9.31 16.30 -10.48
C ASP A 147 -10.83 16.47 -10.36
N LEU A 148 -11.27 17.68 -10.02
CA LEU A 148 -12.69 18.03 -9.94
C LEU A 148 -13.44 17.72 -11.23
N HIS A 149 -12.78 17.78 -12.38
CA HIS A 149 -13.40 17.57 -13.69
C HIS A 149 -13.75 16.09 -13.97
N GLU A 150 -13.42 15.17 -13.07
CA GLU A 150 -13.92 13.79 -13.07
C GLU A 150 -15.38 13.68 -12.58
N LEU A 151 -15.92 14.74 -11.95
CA LEU A 151 -17.31 14.80 -11.49
C LEU A 151 -18.27 15.04 -12.66
N LYS A 152 -18.87 13.96 -13.18
CA LYS A 152 -19.70 13.98 -14.39
C LYS A 152 -20.94 14.88 -14.31
N GLU A 153 -21.57 14.96 -13.13
CA GLU A 153 -22.90 15.56 -12.96
C GLU A 153 -22.86 16.88 -12.16
N ALA A 154 -21.67 17.42 -11.91
CA ALA A 154 -21.51 18.70 -11.21
C ALA A 154 -21.76 19.88 -12.15
N ARG A 155 -22.41 20.92 -11.65
CA ARG A 155 -22.59 22.21 -12.34
C ARG A 155 -21.83 23.32 -11.60
N VAL A 156 -21.28 24.25 -12.36
CA VAL A 156 -20.44 25.35 -11.83
C VAL A 156 -21.32 26.52 -11.41
N VAL A 157 -21.13 26.99 -10.17
CA VAL A 157 -21.87 28.12 -9.60
C VAL A 157 -21.10 29.44 -9.77
N ASP A 158 -19.77 29.40 -9.65
CA ASP A 158 -18.87 30.54 -9.67
C ASP A 158 -19.14 31.51 -10.84
N ILE A 159 -19.44 32.78 -10.50
CA ILE A 159 -19.81 33.83 -11.48
C ILE A 159 -18.69 34.07 -12.49
N SER A 160 -17.45 34.24 -12.02
CA SER A 160 -16.29 34.53 -12.89
C SER A 160 -16.02 33.44 -13.94
N ILE A 161 -16.25 32.16 -13.59
CA ILE A 161 -16.11 31.05 -14.53
C ILE A 161 -17.25 31.10 -15.57
N ARG A 162 -18.47 31.43 -15.15
CA ARG A 162 -19.64 31.53 -16.05
C ARG A 162 -19.50 32.69 -17.03
N GLU A 163 -19.04 33.85 -16.58
CA GLU A 163 -18.76 35.00 -17.45
C GLU A 163 -17.70 34.67 -18.51
N LYS A 164 -16.59 34.04 -18.09
CA LYS A 164 -15.54 33.64 -19.01
C LYS A 164 -16.01 32.55 -19.98
N LEU A 165 -16.79 31.59 -19.51
CA LEU A 165 -17.43 30.59 -20.37
C LEU A 165 -18.35 31.25 -21.40
N SER A 166 -19.13 32.26 -21.01
CA SER A 166 -20.00 33.02 -21.92
C SER A 166 -19.19 33.65 -23.05
N GLN A 167 -18.06 34.30 -22.74
CA GLN A 167 -17.15 34.86 -23.75
C GLN A 167 -16.62 33.78 -24.73
N ILE A 168 -16.20 32.63 -24.20
CA ILE A 168 -15.70 31.52 -25.02
C ILE A 168 -16.80 31.00 -25.95
N LEU A 169 -18.01 30.78 -25.44
CA LEU A 169 -19.14 30.30 -26.22
C LEU A 169 -19.59 31.30 -27.29
N ARG A 170 -19.56 32.62 -27.00
CA ARG A 170 -19.82 33.66 -28.01
C ARG A 170 -18.82 33.60 -29.16
N ASN A 171 -17.53 33.42 -28.85
CA ASN A 171 -16.48 33.31 -29.86
C ASN A 171 -16.62 32.02 -30.68
N LEU A 172 -16.92 30.88 -30.04
CA LEU A 172 -17.17 29.62 -30.73
C LEU A 172 -18.41 29.70 -31.63
N ARG A 173 -19.47 30.40 -31.19
CA ARG A 173 -20.67 30.65 -31.99
C ARG A 173 -20.36 31.47 -33.24
N LYS A 174 -19.62 32.58 -33.08
CA LYS A 174 -19.19 33.43 -34.21
C LYS A 174 -18.38 32.64 -35.25
N LYS A 175 -17.54 31.70 -34.80
CA LYS A 175 -16.71 30.84 -35.66
C LYS A 175 -17.42 29.56 -36.16
N GLY A 176 -18.70 29.36 -35.86
CA GLY A 176 -19.43 28.15 -36.26
C GLY A 176 -18.99 26.84 -35.57
N ASN A 177 -18.20 26.91 -34.49
CA ASN A 177 -17.51 25.77 -33.87
C ASN A 177 -18.22 25.20 -32.61
N LEU A 178 -19.50 25.52 -32.38
CA LEU A 178 -20.25 25.02 -31.21
C LEU A 178 -20.39 23.49 -31.17
N SER A 179 -20.44 22.84 -32.33
CA SER A 179 -20.49 21.37 -32.42
C SER A 179 -19.26 20.70 -31.81
N ARG A 180 -18.08 21.35 -31.84
CA ARG A 180 -16.83 20.82 -31.27
C ARG A 180 -16.87 20.65 -29.76
N VAL A 181 -17.71 21.41 -29.06
CA VAL A 181 -17.93 21.26 -27.61
C VAL A 181 -19.18 20.42 -27.29
N GLY A 182 -19.86 19.90 -28.31
CA GLY A 182 -21.02 19.01 -28.17
C GLY A 182 -22.26 19.70 -27.62
N ILE A 183 -22.51 20.96 -27.99
CA ILE A 183 -23.67 21.73 -27.53
C ILE A 183 -24.53 22.23 -28.70
N SER A 184 -25.86 22.21 -28.52
CA SER A 184 -26.80 22.81 -29.47
C SER A 184 -26.79 24.34 -29.37
N LYS A 185 -27.21 25.04 -30.44
CA LYS A 185 -27.32 26.51 -30.44
C LYS A 185 -28.22 27.03 -29.31
N VAL A 186 -29.37 26.38 -29.11
CA VAL A 186 -30.35 26.74 -28.05
C VAL A 186 -29.75 26.62 -26.65
N ASN A 187 -29.05 25.52 -26.38
CA ASN A 187 -28.40 25.34 -25.07
C ASN A 187 -27.22 26.31 -24.88
N ALA A 188 -26.47 26.61 -25.95
CA ALA A 188 -25.38 27.57 -25.90
C ALA A 188 -25.88 28.98 -25.51
N GLU A 189 -27.02 29.42 -26.06
CA GLU A 189 -27.62 30.71 -25.69
C GLU A 189 -27.94 30.78 -24.20
N SER A 190 -28.50 29.71 -23.64
CA SER A 190 -28.80 29.67 -22.22
C SER A 190 -27.56 29.89 -21.33
N PHE A 191 -26.38 29.44 -21.74
CA PHE A 191 -25.14 29.65 -20.99
C PHE A 191 -24.46 30.98 -21.32
N ILE A 192 -24.59 31.47 -22.56
CA ILE A 192 -24.11 32.79 -22.99
C ILE A 192 -24.84 33.92 -22.25
N TYR A 193 -26.14 33.76 -22.00
CA TYR A 193 -26.97 34.69 -21.23
C TYR A 193 -27.09 34.29 -19.76
N GLU A 194 -26.28 33.33 -19.30
CA GLU A 194 -26.19 32.91 -17.89
C GLU A 194 -27.50 32.49 -17.21
N ARG A 195 -28.50 32.05 -17.99
CA ARG A 195 -29.80 31.61 -17.48
C ARG A 195 -29.74 30.26 -16.75
N ASN A 196 -28.76 29.43 -17.07
CA ASN A 196 -28.57 28.10 -16.49
C ASN A 196 -27.14 27.89 -16.00
N LEU A 197 -26.97 27.02 -14.99
CA LEU A 197 -25.67 26.63 -14.48
C LEU A 197 -25.00 25.62 -15.46
N PRO A 198 -23.81 25.92 -15.99
CA PRO A 198 -23.14 25.03 -16.94
C PRO A 198 -22.64 23.75 -16.26
N PRO A 199 -22.80 22.57 -16.89
CA PRO A 199 -22.13 21.35 -16.44
C PRO A 199 -20.61 21.52 -16.48
N LEU A 200 -19.92 20.91 -15.52
CA LEU A 200 -18.46 20.94 -15.43
C LEU A 200 -17.80 20.32 -16.67
N SER A 201 -18.42 19.28 -17.24
CA SER A 201 -18.00 18.67 -18.50
C SER A 201 -18.03 19.63 -19.70
N LEU A 202 -19.01 20.54 -19.75
CA LEU A 202 -19.07 21.59 -20.78
C LEU A 202 -17.95 22.62 -20.58
N VAL A 203 -17.72 23.05 -19.34
CA VAL A 203 -16.62 23.96 -18.99
C VAL A 203 -15.28 23.37 -19.44
N LYS A 204 -15.03 22.09 -19.13
CA LYS A 204 -13.82 21.38 -19.58
C LYS A 204 -13.66 21.44 -21.10
N LYS A 205 -14.68 21.03 -21.85
CA LYS A 205 -14.64 21.02 -23.32
C LYS A 205 -14.42 22.41 -23.91
N ALA A 206 -15.12 23.43 -23.40
CA ALA A 206 -15.03 24.80 -23.92
C ALA A 206 -13.65 25.42 -23.68
N TYR A 207 -13.10 25.27 -22.48
CA TYR A 207 -11.76 25.77 -22.16
C TYR A 207 -10.67 25.03 -22.95
N SER A 208 -10.77 23.71 -23.09
CA SER A 208 -9.84 22.94 -23.93
C SER A 208 -9.89 23.38 -25.40
N GLN A 209 -11.07 23.62 -25.97
CA GLN A 209 -11.21 24.14 -27.34
C GLN A 209 -10.67 25.57 -27.51
N ALA A 210 -10.65 26.34 -26.43
CA ALA A 210 -10.07 27.69 -26.40
C ALA A 210 -8.56 27.69 -26.08
N ASN A 211 -7.92 26.52 -25.89
CA ASN A 211 -6.54 26.39 -25.41
C ASN A 211 -6.28 27.18 -24.11
N LEU A 212 -7.26 27.20 -23.20
CA LEU A 212 -7.16 27.86 -21.91
C LEU A 212 -6.98 26.85 -20.77
N CYS A 213 -6.27 27.27 -19.72
CA CYS A 213 -6.15 26.49 -18.49
C CYS A 213 -7.52 26.24 -17.86
N LEU A 214 -7.78 24.99 -17.45
CA LEU A 214 -9.04 24.62 -16.82
C LEU A 214 -9.23 25.38 -15.49
N PRO A 215 -10.40 26.01 -15.28
CA PRO A 215 -10.66 26.69 -14.02
C PRO A 215 -10.95 25.65 -12.93
N ILE A 216 -10.76 26.07 -11.67
CA ILE A 216 -11.06 25.30 -10.48
C ILE A 216 -12.28 25.95 -9.81
N PRO A 217 -13.50 25.40 -9.99
CA PRO A 217 -14.70 25.93 -9.33
C PRO A 217 -14.56 25.86 -7.81
N LYS A 218 -14.93 26.93 -7.11
CA LYS A 218 -15.01 26.91 -5.64
C LYS A 218 -16.31 26.28 -5.18
N GLN A 219 -17.37 26.46 -5.97
CA GLN A 219 -18.71 26.02 -5.62
C GLN A 219 -19.37 25.24 -6.76
N LEU A 220 -19.88 24.06 -6.40
CA LEU A 220 -20.57 23.16 -7.30
C LEU A 220 -22.01 22.94 -6.85
N ARG A 221 -22.85 22.49 -7.77
CA ARG A 221 -24.24 22.10 -7.49
C ARG A 221 -24.67 20.94 -8.39
N GLY A 222 -25.41 19.97 -7.82
CA GLY A 222 -25.84 18.78 -8.57
C GLY A 222 -27.13 18.96 -9.36
N ALA A 223 -28.10 19.68 -8.81
CA ALA A 223 -29.40 19.96 -9.44
C ALA A 223 -29.73 21.45 -9.31
N ARG A 224 -30.69 21.96 -10.10
CA ARG A 224 -31.07 23.39 -10.11
C ARG A 224 -31.34 23.94 -8.70
N TRP A 225 -32.09 23.18 -7.90
CA TRP A 225 -32.47 23.48 -6.52
C TRP A 225 -31.64 22.74 -5.46
N GLY A 226 -30.53 22.11 -5.85
CA GLY A 226 -29.67 21.38 -4.92
C GLY A 226 -28.86 22.32 -4.03
N GLN A 227 -28.44 21.84 -2.86
CA GLN A 227 -27.51 22.57 -2.00
C GLN A 227 -26.16 22.77 -2.70
N THR A 228 -25.61 23.98 -2.58
CA THR A 228 -24.25 24.29 -3.03
C THR A 228 -23.23 23.56 -2.16
N ILE A 229 -22.16 23.07 -2.76
CA ILE A 229 -21.12 22.29 -2.10
C ILE A 229 -19.73 22.78 -2.53
N HIS A 230 -18.78 22.72 -1.61
CA HIS A 230 -17.35 22.80 -1.92
C HIS A 230 -16.78 21.39 -2.05
N ILE A 231 -16.02 21.10 -3.10
CA ILE A 231 -15.24 19.86 -3.20
C ILE A 231 -13.76 20.21 -3.08
N PRO A 232 -13.03 19.62 -2.11
CA PRO A 232 -11.62 19.88 -1.97
C PRO A 232 -10.84 19.34 -3.20
N THR A 233 -9.91 20.15 -3.71
CA THR A 233 -9.02 19.77 -4.82
C THR A 233 -7.80 18.98 -4.37
N GLN A 234 -7.57 18.93 -3.05
CA GLN A 234 -6.44 18.25 -2.43
C GLN A 234 -6.91 17.58 -1.15
N ALA A 235 -6.26 16.47 -0.81
CA ALA A 235 -6.49 15.82 0.45
C ALA A 235 -6.07 16.71 1.63
N SER A 236 -6.86 16.66 2.69
CA SER A 236 -6.59 17.34 3.97
C SER A 236 -6.78 16.36 5.13
N PRO A 237 -6.24 16.65 6.33
CA PRO A 237 -6.48 15.86 7.52
C PRO A 237 -7.98 15.63 7.81
N GLU A 238 -8.78 16.68 7.67
CA GLU A 238 -10.23 16.65 7.91
C GLU A 238 -10.94 15.76 6.89
N LEU A 239 -10.56 15.83 5.61
CA LEU A 239 -11.06 14.91 4.59
C LEU A 239 -10.64 13.45 4.90
N GLY A 240 -9.42 13.26 5.41
CA GLY A 240 -8.93 11.96 5.87
C GLY A 240 -9.86 11.36 6.91
N GLU A 241 -10.18 12.12 7.96
CA GLU A 241 -11.09 11.69 9.03
C GLU A 241 -12.51 11.42 8.53
N VAL A 242 -13.07 12.29 7.66
CA VAL A 242 -14.39 12.05 7.03
C VAL A 242 -14.39 10.72 6.29
N LEU A 243 -13.39 10.46 5.46
CA LEU A 243 -13.33 9.22 4.67
C LEU A 243 -13.07 8.00 5.57
N GLY A 244 -12.31 8.13 6.64
CA GLY A 244 -12.12 7.07 7.64
C GLY A 244 -13.45 6.66 8.29
N LEU A 245 -14.18 7.64 8.82
CA LEU A 245 -15.51 7.44 9.43
C LEU A 245 -16.53 6.90 8.42
N PHE A 246 -16.58 7.49 7.22
CA PHE A 246 -17.53 7.08 6.19
C PHE A 246 -17.24 5.67 5.66
N ILE A 247 -15.98 5.26 5.55
CA ILE A 247 -15.65 3.90 5.10
C ILE A 247 -15.92 2.88 6.21
N ALA A 248 -15.77 3.24 7.48
CA ALA A 248 -16.19 2.38 8.59
C ALA A 248 -17.72 2.16 8.57
N GLU A 249 -18.50 3.25 8.70
CA GLU A 249 -19.92 3.17 9.08
C GLU A 249 -20.87 3.86 8.08
N GLY A 250 -20.33 4.47 7.03
CA GLY A 250 -21.10 5.15 5.99
C GLY A 250 -21.50 4.24 4.83
N TYR A 251 -22.58 4.62 4.15
CA TYR A 251 -23.03 4.01 2.91
C TYR A 251 -23.80 4.99 2.02
N VAL A 252 -23.83 4.70 0.72
CA VAL A 252 -24.64 5.43 -0.25
C VAL A 252 -26.01 4.78 -0.31
N ARG A 253 -27.06 5.50 0.13
CA ARG A 253 -28.45 5.01 0.15
C ARG A 253 -29.12 5.19 -1.20
N THR A 254 -28.89 6.31 -1.88
CA THR A 254 -29.47 6.61 -3.20
C THR A 254 -28.47 7.38 -4.08
N LYS A 255 -28.84 7.72 -5.31
CA LYS A 255 -28.03 8.59 -6.20
C LYS A 255 -27.74 9.99 -5.62
N ASN A 256 -28.50 10.43 -4.62
CA ASN A 256 -28.37 11.77 -4.01
C ASN A 256 -28.14 11.73 -2.50
N THR A 257 -28.15 10.55 -1.88
CA THR A 257 -28.17 10.41 -0.43
C THR A 257 -27.07 9.48 0.05
N ALA A 258 -26.21 10.01 0.91
CA ALA A 258 -25.29 9.23 1.72
C ALA A 258 -25.71 9.29 3.18
N VAL A 259 -25.42 8.23 3.93
CA VAL A 259 -25.80 8.09 5.34
C VAL A 259 -24.58 7.62 6.11
N PHE A 260 -24.37 8.17 7.29
CA PHE A 260 -23.42 7.71 8.29
C PHE A 260 -24.17 7.35 9.56
N THR A 261 -24.01 6.13 10.08
CA THR A 261 -24.71 5.67 11.29
C THR A 261 -23.74 5.38 12.40
N ASN A 262 -24.01 5.82 13.62
CA ASN A 262 -23.20 5.43 14.77
C ASN A 262 -24.00 5.56 16.06
N GLY A 263 -23.73 4.70 17.04
CA GLY A 263 -24.38 4.76 18.35
C GLY A 263 -23.82 5.85 19.27
N ASP A 264 -22.64 6.37 18.96
CA ASP A 264 -21.98 7.43 19.73
C ASP A 264 -22.39 8.82 19.20
N ASP A 265 -23.10 9.59 20.03
CA ASP A 265 -23.56 10.94 19.67
C ASP A 265 -22.39 11.92 19.45
N GLU A 266 -21.23 11.74 20.10
CA GLU A 266 -20.06 12.60 19.86
C GLU A 266 -19.47 12.35 18.48
N LEU A 267 -19.47 11.10 18.00
CA LEU A 267 -19.09 10.79 16.62
C LEU A 267 -20.07 11.35 15.59
N LEU A 268 -21.38 11.36 15.88
CA LEU A 268 -22.39 11.97 15.00
C LEU A 268 -22.19 13.50 14.90
N LYS A 269 -21.91 14.17 16.03
CA LYS A 269 -21.59 15.61 16.07
C LYS A 269 -20.29 15.89 15.31
N GLN A 270 -19.25 15.09 15.55
CA GLN A 270 -17.96 15.22 14.87
C GLN A 270 -18.11 15.09 13.37
N PHE A 271 -18.78 14.04 12.90
CA PHE A 271 -19.01 13.81 11.48
C PHE A 271 -19.80 14.97 10.85
N THR A 272 -20.82 15.49 11.53
CA THR A 272 -21.58 16.67 11.07
C THR A 272 -20.70 17.91 10.95
N ARG A 273 -19.85 18.19 11.94
CA ARG A 273 -18.91 19.30 11.93
C ARG A 273 -17.92 19.18 10.76
N LEU A 274 -17.35 18.00 10.56
CA LEU A 274 -16.40 17.74 9.47
C LEU A 274 -17.05 17.87 8.09
N ILE A 275 -18.26 17.36 7.90
CA ILE A 275 -18.99 17.48 6.63
C ILE A 275 -19.27 18.95 6.31
N ASN A 276 -19.67 19.75 7.30
CA ASN A 276 -19.87 21.18 7.10
C ASN A 276 -18.54 21.91 6.83
N SER A 277 -17.48 21.60 7.56
CA SER A 277 -16.16 22.24 7.40
C SER A 277 -15.52 21.93 6.04
N VAL A 278 -15.52 20.66 5.62
CA VAL A 278 -14.85 20.22 4.38
C VAL A 278 -15.69 20.54 3.15
N PHE A 279 -17.01 20.37 3.22
CA PHE A 279 -17.87 20.43 2.04
C PHE A 279 -18.89 21.57 2.06
N GLY A 280 -19.08 22.27 3.18
CA GLY A 280 -20.12 23.30 3.33
C GLY A 280 -21.55 22.73 3.31
N ILE A 281 -21.71 21.44 3.59
CA ILE A 281 -23.01 20.76 3.56
C ILE A 281 -23.65 20.81 4.94
N LYS A 282 -24.92 21.22 4.97
CA LYS A 282 -25.78 21.07 6.15
C LYS A 282 -26.36 19.67 6.13
N THR A 283 -26.14 18.91 7.19
CA THR A 283 -26.62 17.53 7.32
C THR A 283 -27.97 17.48 8.04
N GLY A 284 -28.73 16.39 7.83
CA GLY A 284 -29.91 16.06 8.63
C GLY A 284 -29.59 14.95 9.63
N LYS A 285 -30.31 14.89 10.76
CA LYS A 285 -30.26 13.77 11.71
C LYS A 285 -31.47 12.87 11.50
N GLU A 286 -31.25 11.56 11.36
CA GLU A 286 -32.28 10.52 11.27
C GLU A 286 -32.27 9.71 12.56
N ILE A 287 -33.37 9.74 13.30
CA ILE A 287 -33.57 8.94 14.51
C ILE A 287 -34.84 8.12 14.30
N GLN A 288 -34.72 6.80 14.34
CA GLN A 288 -35.85 5.88 14.25
C GLN A 288 -35.82 4.95 15.47
N LYS A 289 -37.00 4.67 16.06
CA LYS A 289 -37.12 3.78 17.22
C LYS A 289 -36.54 2.40 16.91
N GLY A 290 -35.60 1.93 17.74
CA GLY A 290 -34.95 0.63 17.60
C GLY A 290 -33.84 0.55 16.55
N LYS A 291 -33.43 1.67 15.93
CA LYS A 291 -32.30 1.72 15.00
C LYS A 291 -31.21 2.65 15.49
N THR A 292 -29.97 2.38 15.07
CA THR A 292 -28.84 3.27 15.30
C THR A 292 -29.10 4.64 14.67
N PRO A 293 -28.90 5.75 15.40
CA PRO A 293 -29.06 7.09 14.84
C PRO A 293 -28.07 7.33 13.70
N GLY A 294 -28.44 8.22 12.78
CA GLY A 294 -27.63 8.51 11.60
C GLY A 294 -27.65 9.96 11.15
N ILE A 295 -26.61 10.33 10.42
CA ILE A 295 -26.47 11.61 9.72
C ILE A 295 -26.76 11.38 8.25
N ILE A 296 -27.76 12.09 7.72
CA ILE A 296 -28.14 12.09 6.31
C ILE A 296 -27.44 13.25 5.60
N ILE A 297 -26.78 12.93 4.49
CA ILE A 297 -26.21 13.89 3.54
C ILE A 297 -27.02 13.81 2.25
N TYR A 298 -27.92 14.76 2.04
CA TYR A 298 -28.69 14.88 0.80
C TYR A 298 -27.97 15.78 -0.22
N ASN A 299 -26.94 15.23 -0.88
CA ASN A 299 -26.18 15.96 -1.91
C ASN A 299 -25.65 15.01 -2.99
N LYS A 300 -26.09 15.23 -4.25
CA LYS A 300 -25.66 14.42 -5.40
C LYS A 300 -24.17 14.53 -5.71
N VAL A 301 -23.60 15.73 -5.63
CA VAL A 301 -22.18 15.95 -5.96
C VAL A 301 -21.28 15.29 -4.91
N PHE A 302 -21.70 15.27 -3.64
CA PHE A 302 -21.03 14.50 -2.59
C PHE A 302 -21.05 13.00 -2.89
N VAL A 303 -22.21 12.43 -3.26
CA VAL A 303 -22.31 11.01 -3.63
C VAL A 303 -21.44 10.69 -4.85
N ASP A 304 -21.43 11.55 -5.87
CA ASP A 304 -20.59 11.37 -7.04
C ASP A 304 -19.11 11.47 -6.66
N PHE A 305 -18.71 12.41 -5.80
CA PHE A 305 -17.34 12.50 -5.27
C PHE A 305 -16.91 11.21 -4.57
N ILE A 306 -17.70 10.72 -3.61
CA ILE A 306 -17.43 9.47 -2.87
C ILE A 306 -17.26 8.28 -3.83
N LYS A 307 -18.06 8.21 -4.89
CA LYS A 307 -17.93 7.17 -5.92
C LYS A 307 -16.67 7.34 -6.76
N THR A 308 -16.36 8.55 -7.20
CA THR A 308 -15.19 8.82 -8.06
C THR A 308 -13.87 8.51 -7.35
N ILE A 309 -13.78 8.74 -6.03
CA ILE A 309 -12.57 8.42 -5.27
C ILE A 309 -12.54 6.98 -4.71
N ASP A 310 -13.48 6.12 -5.12
CA ASP A 310 -13.64 4.75 -4.63
C ASP A 310 -13.83 4.63 -3.10
N ALA A 311 -14.51 5.60 -2.47
CA ALA A 311 -14.87 5.56 -1.05
C ALA A 311 -16.29 5.02 -0.78
N GLY A 312 -17.00 4.57 -1.83
CA GLY A 312 -18.35 4.02 -1.75
C GLY A 312 -18.41 2.48 -1.86
N GLY A 313 -19.57 1.97 -2.27
CA GLY A 313 -19.78 0.54 -2.54
C GLY A 313 -20.30 -0.27 -1.36
N ARG A 314 -20.46 -1.59 -1.57
CA ARG A 314 -20.86 -2.53 -0.51
C ARG A 314 -19.72 -2.76 0.47
N SER A 315 -20.03 -3.25 1.67
CA SER A 315 -19.01 -3.51 2.72
C SER A 315 -17.88 -4.44 2.27
N SER A 316 -18.13 -5.37 1.34
CA SER A 316 -17.14 -6.27 0.75
C SER A 316 -16.27 -5.63 -0.36
N GLU A 317 -16.68 -4.47 -0.87
CA GLU A 317 -16.04 -3.77 -1.99
C GLU A 317 -15.24 -2.54 -1.55
N LYS A 318 -15.51 -2.02 -0.34
CA LYS A 318 -14.82 -0.87 0.25
C LYS A 318 -13.30 -1.02 0.18
N GLN A 319 -12.57 0.07 0.01
CA GLN A 319 -11.11 0.10 0.00
C GLN A 319 -10.62 1.44 0.54
N ILE A 320 -9.33 1.57 0.88
CA ILE A 320 -8.76 2.89 1.16
C ILE A 320 -8.67 3.65 -0.17
N PRO A 321 -9.24 4.86 -0.29
CA PRO A 321 -9.16 5.65 -1.50
C PRO A 321 -7.71 5.87 -1.92
N PRO A 322 -7.36 5.72 -3.21
CA PRO A 322 -6.03 6.07 -3.72
C PRO A 322 -5.63 7.52 -3.39
N LEU A 323 -6.62 8.42 -3.23
CA LEU A 323 -6.40 9.78 -2.75
C LEU A 323 -5.73 9.83 -1.37
N ILE A 324 -6.10 8.93 -0.45
CA ILE A 324 -5.54 8.86 0.91
C ILE A 324 -4.20 8.14 0.91
N LEU A 325 -4.07 7.01 0.20
CA LEU A 325 -2.81 6.26 0.14
C LEU A 325 -1.66 7.09 -0.45
N ARG A 326 -1.95 7.94 -1.43
CA ARG A 326 -0.98 8.88 -2.03
C ARG A 326 -0.73 10.16 -1.24
N SER A 327 -1.46 10.38 -0.15
CA SER A 327 -1.33 11.58 0.69
C SER A 327 -0.26 11.40 1.76
N SER A 328 0.11 12.47 2.48
CA SER A 328 1.10 12.44 3.56
C SER A 328 0.68 11.60 4.77
N ASP A 329 1.65 11.23 5.63
CA ASP A 329 1.39 10.41 6.82
C ASP A 329 0.37 11.08 7.75
N LYS A 330 0.39 12.41 7.85
CA LYS A 330 -0.58 13.18 8.64
C LYS A 330 -2.04 12.93 8.17
N ILE A 331 -2.26 12.86 6.85
CA ILE A 331 -3.59 12.61 6.28
C ILE A 331 -3.97 11.13 6.44
N LEU A 332 -3.00 10.23 6.29
CA LEU A 332 -3.21 8.80 6.51
C LEU A 332 -3.57 8.49 7.97
N CYS A 333 -2.90 9.14 8.92
CA CYS A 333 -3.15 9.06 10.36
C CYS A 333 -4.59 9.43 10.73
N THR A 334 -5.11 10.53 10.17
CA THR A 334 -6.48 11.02 10.43
C THR A 334 -7.53 10.13 9.77
N PHE A 335 -7.22 9.54 8.61
CA PHE A 335 -8.03 8.45 8.05
C PHE A 335 -8.08 7.23 8.98
N LEU A 336 -6.93 6.77 9.49
CA LEU A 336 -6.88 5.63 10.42
C LEU A 336 -7.60 5.94 11.74
N LYS A 337 -7.50 7.17 12.25
CA LYS A 337 -8.29 7.67 13.40
C LYS A 337 -9.77 7.48 13.12
N GLY A 338 -10.29 8.05 12.03
CA GLY A 338 -11.70 7.94 11.66
C GLY A 338 -12.16 6.49 11.49
N TYR A 339 -11.37 5.64 10.83
CA TYR A 339 -11.70 4.24 10.65
C TYR A 339 -11.72 3.46 11.98
N TYR A 340 -10.74 3.69 12.85
CA TYR A 340 -10.68 3.07 14.18
C TYR A 340 -11.83 3.51 15.08
N LEU A 341 -12.20 4.79 15.05
CA LEU A 341 -13.34 5.32 15.83
C LEU A 341 -14.65 4.64 15.41
N GLY A 342 -14.89 4.48 14.10
CA GLY A 342 -16.05 3.76 13.58
C GLY A 342 -16.02 2.26 13.89
N ASP A 343 -15.13 1.50 13.25
CA ASP A 343 -15.22 0.02 13.20
C ASP A 343 -14.10 -0.70 13.98
N GLY A 344 -13.25 0.06 14.68
CA GLY A 344 -12.18 -0.50 15.51
C GLY A 344 -12.67 -1.05 16.86
N SER A 345 -11.81 -1.78 17.57
CA SER A 345 -12.03 -2.13 18.98
C SER A 345 -10.70 -2.31 19.69
N PHE A 346 -10.71 -2.12 21.01
CA PHE A 346 -9.53 -2.34 21.86
C PHE A 346 -9.93 -3.05 23.14
N SER A 347 -9.27 -4.19 23.40
CA SER A 347 -9.48 -4.97 24.61
C SER A 347 -8.18 -5.68 24.99
N GLN A 348 -7.85 -5.71 26.28
CA GLN A 348 -6.71 -6.49 26.83
C GLN A 348 -5.38 -6.34 26.05
N GLY A 349 -5.01 -5.10 25.67
CA GLY A 349 -3.75 -4.85 24.93
C GLY A 349 -3.76 -5.29 23.47
N LYS A 350 -4.94 -5.52 22.91
CA LYS A 350 -5.16 -5.93 21.52
C LYS A 350 -6.11 -4.95 20.85
N LEU A 351 -5.60 -4.22 19.87
CA LEU A 351 -6.41 -3.44 18.96
C LEU A 351 -6.83 -4.32 17.78
N GLU A 352 -8.11 -4.32 17.45
CA GLU A 352 -8.70 -5.08 16.35
C GLU A 352 -9.42 -4.14 15.38
N LEU A 353 -9.07 -4.23 14.10
CA LEU A 353 -9.81 -3.64 12.99
C LEU A 353 -10.47 -4.78 12.20
N SER A 354 -11.79 -4.72 12.01
CA SER A 354 -12.53 -5.70 11.21
C SER A 354 -12.95 -5.12 9.87
N THR A 355 -13.21 -5.97 8.88
CA THR A 355 -13.82 -5.58 7.61
C THR A 355 -14.32 -6.79 6.83
N ALA A 356 -15.35 -6.60 6.00
CA ALA A 356 -15.78 -7.60 5.01
C ALA A 356 -14.99 -7.53 3.69
N SER A 357 -14.18 -6.49 3.48
CA SER A 357 -13.42 -6.27 2.25
C SER A 357 -11.96 -6.70 2.39
N LYS A 358 -11.55 -7.63 1.53
CA LYS A 358 -10.14 -8.02 1.42
C LYS A 358 -9.27 -6.85 0.95
N LYS A 359 -9.78 -6.02 0.01
CA LYS A 359 -9.06 -4.83 -0.48
C LYS A 359 -8.82 -3.82 0.64
N LEU A 360 -9.81 -3.60 1.51
CA LEU A 360 -9.66 -2.71 2.66
C LEU A 360 -8.64 -3.27 3.67
N GLN A 361 -8.68 -4.57 3.97
CA GLN A 361 -7.68 -5.19 4.86
C GLN A 361 -6.25 -4.99 4.32
N ILE A 362 -6.04 -5.22 3.03
CA ILE A 362 -4.72 -5.03 2.40
C ILE A 362 -4.33 -3.55 2.46
N GLY A 363 -5.23 -2.63 2.09
CA GLY A 363 -4.96 -1.19 2.18
C GLY A 363 -4.56 -0.75 3.58
N LEU A 364 -5.27 -1.21 4.61
CA LEU A 364 -4.94 -0.95 6.02
C LEU A 364 -3.60 -1.57 6.42
N SER A 365 -3.28 -2.77 5.92
CA SER A 365 -1.98 -3.42 6.15
C SER A 365 -0.82 -2.56 5.61
N TYR A 366 -0.92 -2.09 4.38
CA TYR A 366 0.08 -1.19 3.79
C TYR A 366 0.13 0.16 4.50
N ALA A 367 -1.01 0.71 4.92
CA ALA A 367 -1.07 1.94 5.69
C ALA A 367 -0.35 1.83 7.04
N LEU A 368 -0.57 0.73 7.77
CA LEU A 368 0.09 0.47 9.05
C LEU A 368 1.60 0.24 8.87
N THR A 369 2.01 -0.52 7.83
CA THR A 369 3.44 -0.68 7.50
C THR A 369 4.09 0.65 7.15
N ARG A 370 3.41 1.56 6.46
CA ARG A 370 3.95 2.90 6.18
C ARG A 370 4.27 3.68 7.47
N LEU A 371 3.46 3.50 8.51
CA LEU A 371 3.68 4.09 9.83
C LEU A 371 4.65 3.30 10.72
N GLY A 372 5.20 2.17 10.24
CA GLY A 372 6.08 1.30 11.03
C GLY A 372 5.36 0.46 12.09
N ILE A 373 4.04 0.32 11.99
CA ILE A 373 3.21 -0.41 12.96
C ILE A 373 3.11 -1.88 12.55
N LEU A 374 3.75 -2.76 13.34
CA LEU A 374 3.60 -4.19 13.13
C LEU A 374 2.19 -4.65 13.48
N HIS A 375 1.67 -5.53 12.62
CA HIS A 375 0.31 -6.02 12.71
C HIS A 375 0.19 -7.45 12.17
N VAL A 376 -0.86 -8.13 12.62
CA VAL A 376 -1.22 -9.50 12.21
C VAL A 376 -2.49 -9.46 11.39
N LEU A 377 -2.47 -10.11 10.23
CA LEU A 377 -3.62 -10.33 9.38
C LEU A 377 -4.28 -11.66 9.73
N ALA A 378 -5.60 -11.63 9.90
CA ALA A 378 -6.39 -12.82 10.14
C ALA A 378 -7.63 -12.85 9.26
N THR A 379 -8.15 -14.06 9.05
CA THR A 379 -9.41 -14.28 8.34
C THR A 379 -10.27 -15.19 9.20
N ARG A 380 -11.50 -14.74 9.48
CA ARG A 380 -12.52 -15.53 10.15
C ARG A 380 -13.57 -15.91 9.12
N LYS A 381 -13.76 -17.21 8.90
CA LYS A 381 -14.93 -17.72 8.18
C LYS A 381 -16.12 -17.69 9.12
N PHE A 382 -17.20 -17.06 8.71
CA PHE A 382 -18.48 -17.10 9.43
C PHE A 382 -19.58 -17.35 8.41
N LYS A 383 -20.24 -18.51 8.54
CA LYS A 383 -21.09 -19.08 7.48
C LYS A 383 -20.29 -19.15 6.17
N GLU A 384 -20.88 -18.77 5.05
CA GLU A 384 -20.23 -18.74 3.73
C GLU A 384 -19.42 -17.45 3.46
N LYS A 385 -19.29 -16.55 4.45
CA LYS A 385 -18.62 -15.26 4.27
C LYS A 385 -17.27 -15.21 5.01
N ASN A 386 -16.28 -14.61 4.34
CA ASN A 386 -15.00 -14.30 4.94
C ASN A 386 -15.04 -12.90 5.57
N TYR A 387 -14.64 -12.81 6.83
CA TYR A 387 -14.36 -11.55 7.52
C TYR A 387 -12.87 -11.43 7.76
N TYR A 388 -12.34 -10.26 7.45
CA TYR A 388 -10.93 -9.95 7.51
C TYR A 388 -10.65 -9.11 8.74
N ARG A 389 -9.59 -9.44 9.46
CA ARG A 389 -9.22 -8.79 10.72
C ARG A 389 -7.76 -8.40 10.72
N ILE A 390 -7.46 -7.28 11.37
CA ILE A 390 -6.10 -6.81 11.60
C ILE A 390 -5.93 -6.62 13.09
N PHE A 391 -4.85 -7.15 13.64
CA PHE A 391 -4.50 -7.00 15.04
C PHE A 391 -3.23 -6.22 15.21
N ILE A 392 -3.28 -5.18 16.06
CA ILE A 392 -2.10 -4.46 16.54
C ILE A 392 -1.91 -4.86 18.00
N ARG A 393 -0.71 -5.34 18.33
CA ARG A 393 -0.35 -5.87 19.65
C ARG A 393 1.06 -5.42 20.02
N GLY A 394 1.35 -5.50 21.30
CA GLY A 394 2.63 -5.03 21.85
C GLY A 394 2.57 -3.54 22.15
N VAL A 395 3.15 -3.17 23.30
CA VAL A 395 3.08 -1.81 23.83
C VAL A 395 3.68 -0.80 22.84
N ASP A 396 4.80 -1.14 22.20
CA ASP A 396 5.47 -0.23 21.26
C ASP A 396 4.62 0.07 20.02
N ASN A 397 3.99 -0.94 19.43
CA ASN A 397 3.08 -0.75 18.29
C ASN A 397 1.82 0.03 18.68
N LEU A 398 1.30 -0.19 19.88
CA LEU A 398 0.15 0.55 20.41
C LEU A 398 0.49 2.02 20.69
N LYS A 399 1.70 2.31 21.18
CA LYS A 399 2.20 3.68 21.35
C LYS A 399 2.31 4.40 20.02
N ILE A 400 2.95 3.78 19.02
CA ILE A 400 3.05 4.36 17.67
C ILE A 400 1.65 4.60 17.08
N PHE A 401 0.72 3.67 17.26
CA PHE A 401 -0.66 3.84 16.80
C PHE A 401 -1.36 5.01 17.53
N TYR A 402 -1.28 5.06 18.86
CA TYR A 402 -1.85 6.15 19.68
C TYR A 402 -1.30 7.52 19.26
N GLU A 403 0.02 7.66 19.17
CA GLU A 403 0.68 8.88 18.71
C GLU A 403 0.29 9.25 17.27
N SER A 404 0.01 8.25 16.43
CA SER A 404 -0.45 8.48 15.06
C SER A 404 -1.86 9.04 15.03
N VAL A 405 -2.78 8.55 15.88
CA VAL A 405 -4.20 8.96 15.85
C VAL A 405 -4.55 10.12 16.76
N ASN A 406 -3.68 10.48 17.73
CA ASN A 406 -3.94 11.52 18.72
C ASN A 406 -3.20 12.86 18.47
N LYS A 407 -2.71 13.12 17.25
CA LYS A 407 -1.89 14.31 16.96
C LYS A 407 -2.62 15.65 17.15
N ASP A 408 -3.95 15.63 17.08
CA ASP A 408 -4.77 16.85 17.09
C ASP A 408 -5.38 17.14 18.48
N GLY A 409 -5.08 16.33 19.50
CA GLY A 409 -5.50 16.55 20.89
C GLY A 409 -6.97 16.25 21.21
N GLU A 410 -7.77 15.81 20.23
CA GLU A 410 -9.16 15.38 20.43
C GLU A 410 -9.23 14.00 21.09
N GLU A 411 -9.56 13.95 22.38
CA GLU A 411 -9.64 12.70 23.12
C GLU A 411 -11.02 12.04 23.01
N PHE A 412 -11.10 10.98 22.20
CA PHE A 412 -12.19 10.01 22.27
C PHE A 412 -11.83 8.91 23.29
N ASP A 413 -12.79 8.45 24.07
CA ASP A 413 -12.59 7.40 25.09
C ASP A 413 -11.91 6.14 24.52
N LYS A 414 -12.25 5.78 23.28
CA LYS A 414 -11.69 4.63 22.56
C LYS A 414 -10.19 4.76 22.31
N VAL A 415 -9.69 5.98 22.13
CA VAL A 415 -8.27 6.30 21.95
C VAL A 415 -7.59 6.37 23.32
N ARG A 416 -8.24 6.98 24.33
CA ARG A 416 -7.73 7.07 25.71
C ARG A 416 -7.43 5.69 26.30
N LYS A 417 -8.30 4.70 26.09
CA LYS A 417 -8.07 3.31 26.55
C LYS A 417 -6.75 2.71 26.08
N ILE A 418 -6.25 3.09 24.90
CA ILE A 418 -4.95 2.63 24.41
C ILE A 418 -3.84 3.23 25.26
N LYS A 419 -3.90 4.53 25.51
CA LYS A 419 -2.94 5.28 26.34
C LYS A 419 -2.86 4.70 27.75
N ASP A 420 -4.02 4.56 28.40
CA ASP A 420 -4.11 4.03 29.77
C ASP A 420 -3.46 2.64 29.87
N TYR A 421 -3.70 1.79 28.86
CA TYR A 421 -3.06 0.49 28.79
C TYR A 421 -1.55 0.59 28.59
N THR A 422 -1.07 1.43 27.67
CA THR A 422 0.37 1.56 27.39
C THR A 422 1.15 2.16 28.56
N ASP A 423 0.52 3.02 29.36
CA ASP A 423 1.12 3.64 30.55
C ASP A 423 1.15 2.66 31.73
N SER A 424 0.16 1.76 31.82
CA SER A 424 0.09 0.73 32.88
C SER A 424 1.14 -0.39 32.74
N LYS A 425 1.74 -0.57 31.56
CA LYS A 425 2.63 -1.72 31.27
C LYS A 425 4.10 -1.31 31.26
N LYS A 426 4.89 -1.99 32.11
CA LYS A 426 6.35 -1.87 32.16
C LYS A 426 7.08 -2.75 31.13
N THR A 427 6.46 -3.84 30.65
CA THR A 427 7.08 -4.80 29.73
C THR A 427 6.49 -4.73 28.32
N THR A 428 7.36 -4.86 27.31
CA THR A 428 7.02 -4.69 25.89
C THR A 428 7.10 -6.00 25.09
N TYR A 429 7.22 -7.16 25.75
CA TYR A 429 7.48 -8.44 25.08
C TYR A 429 6.41 -8.76 24.01
N THR A 430 6.88 -9.09 22.81
CA THR A 430 6.04 -9.62 21.73
C THR A 430 6.66 -10.89 21.16
N SER A 431 5.86 -11.94 21.02
CA SER A 431 6.32 -13.25 20.51
C SER A 431 6.35 -13.35 18.98
N TYR A 432 6.01 -12.27 18.28
CA TYR A 432 5.93 -12.21 16.82
C TYR A 432 7.16 -11.56 16.19
N ASP A 433 7.74 -10.55 16.83
CA ASP A 433 8.88 -9.79 16.32
C ASP A 433 10.19 -10.35 16.91
N VAL A 434 10.59 -11.51 16.42
CA VAL A 434 11.73 -12.29 16.92
C VAL A 434 12.77 -12.53 15.84
N VAL A 435 14.03 -12.73 16.25
CA VAL A 435 15.16 -13.02 15.36
C VAL A 435 15.46 -14.51 15.38
N PRO A 436 15.61 -15.18 14.23
CA PRO A 436 15.70 -16.63 14.17
C PRO A 436 17.13 -17.14 14.38
N LEU A 437 17.83 -16.72 15.43
CA LEU A 437 19.18 -17.24 15.73
C LEU A 437 19.14 -18.56 16.51
N SER A 438 20.05 -19.51 16.20
CA SER A 438 20.18 -20.72 17.01
C SER A 438 20.92 -20.48 18.31
N ALA A 439 20.68 -21.36 19.28
CA ALA A 439 21.40 -21.36 20.56
C ALA A 439 22.91 -21.54 20.37
N GLU A 440 23.35 -22.37 19.41
CA GLU A 440 24.78 -22.58 19.14
C GLU A 440 25.43 -21.29 18.64
N VAL A 441 24.78 -20.59 17.70
CA VAL A 441 25.28 -19.33 17.14
C VAL A 441 25.39 -18.25 18.22
N ILE A 442 24.35 -18.11 19.04
CA ILE A 442 24.35 -17.16 20.17
C ILE A 442 25.46 -17.52 21.17
N SER A 443 25.62 -18.81 21.50
CA SER A 443 26.67 -19.29 22.39
C SER A 443 28.07 -19.00 21.86
N ASN A 444 28.30 -19.22 20.56
CA ASN A 444 29.56 -18.94 19.89
C ASN A 444 29.89 -17.45 19.92
N PHE A 445 28.94 -16.57 19.59
CA PHE A 445 29.15 -15.13 19.72
C PHE A 445 29.47 -14.71 21.15
N TYR A 446 28.71 -15.22 22.12
CA TYR A 446 28.94 -14.91 23.54
C TYR A 446 30.33 -15.37 24.02
N ARG A 447 30.70 -16.63 23.78
CA ARG A 447 32.00 -17.20 24.18
C ARG A 447 33.19 -16.54 23.47
N SER A 448 33.01 -16.14 22.21
CA SER A 448 34.05 -15.46 21.44
C SER A 448 34.22 -13.99 21.81
N SER A 449 33.27 -13.42 22.56
CA SER A 449 33.29 -12.02 23.02
C SER A 449 33.88 -11.89 24.42
N ARG A 450 34.35 -10.70 24.80
CA ARG A 450 34.72 -10.38 26.19
C ARG A 450 33.52 -9.87 27.00
N VAL A 451 32.31 -9.93 26.44
CA VAL A 451 31.09 -9.46 27.09
C VAL A 451 30.74 -10.40 28.25
N THR A 452 30.65 -9.84 29.46
CA THR A 452 30.31 -10.61 30.66
C THR A 452 28.79 -10.80 30.82
N TYR A 453 28.39 -11.81 31.59
CA TYR A 453 26.98 -12.01 31.95
C TYR A 453 26.35 -10.78 32.63
N SER A 454 27.09 -10.14 33.54
CA SER A 454 26.63 -8.95 34.26
C SER A 454 26.29 -7.80 33.32
N GLN A 455 27.14 -7.56 32.29
CA GLN A 455 26.90 -6.53 31.27
C GLN A 455 25.65 -6.82 30.43
N LEU A 456 25.43 -8.08 30.04
CA LEU A 456 24.23 -8.50 29.32
C LEU A 456 22.97 -8.28 30.16
N LYS A 457 22.99 -8.74 31.41
CA LYS A 457 21.88 -8.61 32.35
C LYS A 457 21.54 -7.15 32.63
N ALA A 458 22.55 -6.29 32.81
CA ALA A 458 22.37 -4.85 32.99
C ALA A 458 21.66 -4.17 31.81
N ARG A 459 21.81 -4.69 30.57
CA ARG A 459 21.06 -4.22 29.39
C ARG A 459 19.75 -4.99 29.14
N GLY A 460 19.34 -5.84 30.07
CA GLY A 460 18.11 -6.63 29.97
C GLY A 460 18.20 -7.77 28.96
N VAL A 461 19.40 -8.33 28.74
CA VAL A 461 19.62 -9.53 27.92
C VAL A 461 19.92 -10.70 28.86
N GLU A 462 18.90 -11.52 29.14
CA GLU A 462 19.06 -12.74 29.93
C GLU A 462 19.54 -13.87 29.02
N ILE A 463 20.86 -14.01 28.85
CA ILE A 463 21.48 -14.90 27.86
C ILE A 463 21.14 -16.38 28.08
N SER A 464 20.85 -16.77 29.32
CA SER A 464 20.48 -18.13 29.72
C SER A 464 19.18 -18.60 29.05
N ASN A 465 18.21 -17.70 28.83
CA ASN A 465 16.97 -18.01 28.11
C ASN A 465 17.22 -18.41 26.65
N TYR A 466 18.26 -17.84 26.02
CA TYR A 466 18.52 -18.04 24.60
C TYR A 466 19.45 -19.22 24.33
N ILE A 467 20.48 -19.41 25.17
CA ILE A 467 21.41 -20.54 25.04
C ILE A 467 20.82 -21.81 25.67
N GLY A 468 20.25 -21.70 26.88
CA GLY A 468 19.71 -22.84 27.63
C GLY A 468 18.30 -23.23 27.19
N ASN A 469 17.34 -22.31 27.34
CA ASN A 469 15.92 -22.58 27.02
C ASN A 469 15.60 -22.54 25.51
N ARG A 470 16.60 -22.20 24.68
CA ARG A 470 16.48 -22.08 23.21
C ARG A 470 15.35 -21.13 22.77
N GLU A 471 15.06 -20.13 23.58
CA GLU A 471 14.13 -19.07 23.20
C GLU A 471 14.70 -18.21 22.08
N ARG A 472 13.83 -17.52 21.35
CA ARG A 472 14.26 -16.53 20.34
C ARG A 472 14.23 -15.13 20.93
N MET A 473 15.30 -14.37 20.70
CA MET A 473 15.36 -12.96 21.09
C MET A 473 14.30 -12.16 20.34
N SER A 474 13.64 -11.24 21.04
CA SER A 474 12.89 -10.17 20.38
C SER A 474 13.85 -9.29 19.58
N THR A 475 13.36 -8.59 18.55
CA THR A 475 14.18 -7.63 17.79
C THR A 475 14.84 -6.58 18.69
N ILE A 476 14.14 -6.10 19.72
CA ILE A 476 14.67 -5.12 20.68
C ILE A 476 15.81 -5.73 21.49
N THR A 477 15.61 -6.93 22.04
CA THR A 477 16.65 -7.63 22.80
C THR A 477 17.87 -7.93 21.92
N PHE A 478 17.63 -8.40 20.70
CA PHE A 478 18.70 -8.69 19.74
C PHE A 478 19.53 -7.45 19.40
N LYS A 479 18.90 -6.28 19.21
CA LYS A 479 19.64 -5.03 18.98
C LYS A 479 20.53 -4.66 20.16
N ARG A 480 20.06 -4.85 21.40
CA ARG A 480 20.89 -4.63 22.61
C ARG A 480 22.07 -5.59 22.66
N PHE A 481 21.84 -6.86 22.32
CA PHE A 481 22.89 -7.87 22.21
C PHE A 481 23.92 -7.54 21.13
N ALA A 482 23.48 -7.20 19.91
CA ALA A 482 24.35 -6.81 18.80
C ALA A 482 25.17 -5.55 19.13
N GLN A 483 24.58 -4.58 19.83
CA GLN A 483 25.28 -3.38 20.27
C GLN A 483 26.37 -3.68 21.30
N LEU A 484 26.17 -4.63 22.23
CA LEU A 484 27.21 -5.07 23.15
C LEU A 484 28.38 -5.74 22.42
N LEU A 485 28.09 -6.60 21.42
CA LEU A 485 29.13 -7.21 20.60
C LEU A 485 29.93 -6.15 19.79
N LYS A 486 29.26 -5.11 19.30
CA LYS A 486 29.91 -3.99 18.61
C LYS A 486 30.94 -3.27 19.46
N GLU A 487 30.65 -3.10 20.75
CA GLU A 487 31.51 -2.43 21.74
C GLU A 487 32.74 -3.27 22.12
N ASP A 488 32.67 -4.60 21.94
CA ASP A 488 33.72 -5.57 22.32
C ASP A 488 34.84 -5.74 21.29
N GLY A 489 34.50 -5.90 20.00
CA GLY A 489 35.44 -6.48 19.01
C GLY A 489 35.55 -5.77 17.66
N GLY A 490 34.98 -4.57 17.51
CA GLY A 490 34.99 -3.84 16.24
C GLY A 490 34.03 -4.41 15.18
N ARG A 491 33.73 -3.62 14.14
CA ARG A 491 32.66 -3.91 13.16
C ARG A 491 32.91 -5.15 12.30
N GLU A 492 34.17 -5.54 12.05
CA GLU A 492 34.50 -6.62 11.11
C GLU A 492 34.15 -8.01 11.66
N LYS A 493 34.46 -8.27 12.94
CA LYS A 493 34.23 -9.57 13.60
C LYS A 493 32.75 -9.96 13.67
N TYR A 494 31.86 -8.98 13.87
CA TYR A 494 30.42 -9.20 14.02
C TYR A 494 29.59 -8.60 12.87
N SER A 495 30.22 -8.37 11.71
CA SER A 495 29.65 -7.64 10.58
C SER A 495 28.27 -8.17 10.15
N GLN A 496 28.08 -9.48 10.11
CA GLN A 496 26.81 -10.13 9.77
C GLN A 496 25.68 -9.78 10.74
N ILE A 497 25.92 -9.92 12.05
CA ILE A 497 24.93 -9.63 13.11
C ILE A 497 24.62 -8.13 13.17
N LEU A 498 25.63 -7.28 12.99
CA LEU A 498 25.44 -5.82 12.92
C LEU A 498 24.64 -5.41 11.68
N ARG A 499 24.87 -6.07 10.54
CA ARG A 499 24.07 -5.90 9.32
C ARG A 499 22.61 -6.28 9.58
N LEU A 500 22.35 -7.47 10.13
CA LEU A 500 20.98 -7.89 10.45
C LEU A 500 20.32 -6.92 11.44
N SER A 501 21.03 -6.49 12.47
CA SER A 501 20.54 -5.52 13.46
C SER A 501 20.08 -4.21 12.80
N SER A 502 20.85 -3.69 11.84
CA SER A 502 20.47 -2.50 11.07
C SER A 502 19.28 -2.74 10.15
N LEU A 503 19.19 -3.92 9.52
CA LEU A 503 18.09 -4.25 8.62
C LEU A 503 16.76 -4.43 9.35
N LEU A 504 16.79 -4.86 10.61
CA LEU A 504 15.59 -5.03 11.44
C LEU A 504 14.85 -3.70 11.75
N ASP A 505 15.41 -2.54 11.41
CA ASP A 505 14.65 -1.26 11.37
C ASP A 505 13.67 -1.17 10.19
N HIS A 506 13.91 -1.94 9.13
CA HIS A 506 13.15 -1.87 7.88
C HIS A 506 12.42 -3.18 7.54
N ILE A 507 12.93 -4.31 8.03
CA ILE A 507 12.29 -5.62 7.91
C ILE A 507 12.00 -6.25 9.28
N PHE A 508 11.20 -7.29 9.28
CA PHE A 508 11.06 -8.20 10.41
C PHE A 508 11.05 -9.64 9.89
N CYS A 509 11.51 -10.57 10.73
CA CYS A 509 11.62 -11.97 10.37
C CYS A 509 10.27 -12.66 10.62
N ASP A 510 9.60 -13.09 9.57
CA ASP A 510 8.28 -13.70 9.67
C ASP A 510 8.33 -15.18 9.33
N ARG A 511 7.80 -16.01 10.23
CA ARG A 511 7.89 -17.47 10.10
C ARG A 511 6.87 -17.99 9.11
N VAL A 512 7.29 -18.79 8.14
CA VAL A 512 6.42 -19.53 7.23
C VAL A 512 5.66 -20.60 8.01
N VAL A 513 4.33 -20.59 7.90
CA VAL A 513 3.44 -21.54 8.59
C VAL A 513 2.68 -22.45 7.62
N HIS A 514 2.62 -22.09 6.34
CA HIS A 514 1.93 -22.90 5.33
C HIS A 514 2.51 -22.62 3.94
N ILE A 515 2.69 -23.69 3.16
CA ILE A 515 3.15 -23.67 1.77
C ILE A 515 2.23 -24.60 0.99
N GLU A 516 1.70 -24.12 -0.13
CA GLU A 516 0.80 -24.87 -1.01
C GLU A 516 1.22 -24.67 -2.46
N LYS A 517 1.36 -25.77 -3.23
CA LYS A 517 1.58 -25.70 -4.68
C LYS A 517 0.24 -25.80 -5.41
N ILE A 518 -0.07 -24.79 -6.19
CA ILE A 518 -1.30 -24.70 -6.99
C ILE A 518 -0.92 -24.94 -8.44
N LYS A 519 -1.49 -25.98 -9.05
CA LYS A 519 -1.25 -26.32 -10.46
C LYS A 519 -2.30 -25.66 -11.36
N GLY A 520 -1.91 -25.33 -12.57
CA GLY A 520 -2.77 -24.83 -13.62
C GLY A 520 -2.09 -23.71 -14.43
N PRO A 521 -2.55 -23.48 -15.68
CA PRO A 521 -2.04 -22.39 -16.49
C PRO A 521 -2.46 -21.06 -15.88
N LEU A 522 -1.48 -20.29 -15.42
CA LEU A 522 -1.69 -19.04 -14.70
C LEU A 522 -0.88 -17.92 -15.36
N ASN A 523 -1.49 -16.74 -15.49
CA ASN A 523 -0.75 -15.55 -15.89
C ASN A 523 0.10 -15.08 -14.70
N VAL A 524 1.36 -14.80 -14.98
CA VAL A 524 2.33 -14.31 -14.01
C VAL A 524 2.98 -13.05 -14.53
N TYR A 525 3.42 -12.22 -13.59
CA TYR A 525 3.84 -10.85 -13.87
C TYR A 525 5.12 -10.54 -13.10
N ASP A 526 5.92 -9.62 -13.62
CA ASP A 526 7.13 -9.14 -12.95
C ASP A 526 7.45 -7.71 -13.36
N VAL A 527 8.21 -7.00 -12.51
CA VAL A 527 8.68 -5.64 -12.78
C VAL A 527 10.19 -5.58 -12.63
N CYS A 528 10.89 -5.15 -13.68
CA CYS A 528 12.34 -5.10 -13.67
C CYS A 528 12.81 -3.79 -13.03
N ILE A 529 13.38 -3.85 -11.83
CA ILE A 529 14.04 -2.71 -11.18
C ILE A 529 15.55 -2.89 -11.33
N PRO A 530 16.23 -2.08 -12.16
CA PRO A 530 17.69 -2.12 -12.30
C PRO A 530 18.38 -1.94 -10.95
N GLN A 531 19.52 -2.61 -10.76
CA GLN A 531 20.48 -2.48 -9.64
C GLN A 531 20.02 -2.97 -8.26
N LYS A 532 18.73 -2.95 -7.91
CA LYS A 532 18.26 -3.30 -6.55
C LYS A 532 17.59 -4.67 -6.44
N GLU A 533 17.14 -5.21 -7.55
CA GLU A 533 16.75 -6.62 -7.70
C GLU A 533 15.58 -7.12 -6.82
N ASN A 534 14.81 -6.22 -6.20
CA ASN A 534 13.68 -6.57 -5.36
C ASN A 534 12.60 -5.48 -5.35
N PHE A 535 11.39 -5.82 -4.90
CA PHE A 535 10.29 -4.88 -4.71
C PHE A 535 9.37 -5.27 -3.53
N VAL A 536 8.59 -4.32 -3.05
CA VAL A 536 7.61 -4.55 -1.97
C VAL A 536 6.24 -4.93 -2.53
N GLY A 537 5.77 -6.13 -2.21
CA GLY A 537 4.50 -6.67 -2.69
C GLY A 537 3.90 -7.72 -1.73
N GLY A 538 2.74 -8.26 -2.09
CA GLY A 538 2.08 -9.33 -1.34
C GLY A 538 0.81 -8.92 -0.59
N TYR A 539 0.07 -9.91 -0.11
CA TYR A 539 -1.07 -9.72 0.77
C TYR A 539 -0.56 -9.43 2.17
N GLY A 540 -0.26 -8.17 2.39
CA GLY A 540 0.62 -7.73 3.46
C GLY A 540 2.06 -7.56 2.94
N PRO A 541 2.75 -6.46 3.26
CA PRO A 541 4.04 -6.14 2.66
C PRO A 541 5.14 -7.19 2.94
N LEU A 542 5.63 -7.81 1.88
CA LEU A 542 6.78 -8.72 1.82
C LEU A 542 7.84 -8.17 0.86
N LEU A 543 9.08 -8.59 1.05
CA LEU A 543 10.16 -8.29 0.12
C LEU A 543 10.28 -9.40 -0.93
N LEU A 544 10.01 -9.06 -2.18
CA LEU A 544 9.96 -10.00 -3.31
C LEU A 544 11.12 -9.73 -4.26
N HIS A 545 11.73 -10.78 -4.81
CA HIS A 545 12.82 -10.65 -5.77
C HIS A 545 12.26 -10.29 -7.16
N ASN A 546 13.03 -9.58 -7.98
CA ASN A 546 12.66 -9.33 -9.39
C ASN A 546 13.52 -10.13 -10.39
N THR A 547 13.18 -10.10 -11.67
CA THR A 547 14.04 -10.63 -12.75
C THR A 547 15.08 -9.60 -13.21
N VAL A 548 16.34 -10.04 -13.38
CA VAL A 548 17.42 -9.24 -13.95
C VAL A 548 17.42 -9.34 -15.49
N VAL A 549 17.42 -8.19 -16.18
CA VAL A 549 17.34 -8.07 -17.65
C VAL A 549 18.69 -8.27 -18.36
N GLN A 550 19.84 -8.31 -17.68
CA GLN A 550 21.14 -8.53 -18.34
C GLN A 550 21.16 -9.80 -19.21
N HIS A 551 20.51 -10.89 -18.78
CA HIS A 551 20.32 -12.09 -19.60
C HIS A 551 19.37 -11.87 -20.80
N GLN A 552 18.37 -11.00 -20.67
CA GLN A 552 17.46 -10.70 -21.78
C GLN A 552 18.18 -9.86 -22.83
N LEU A 553 18.94 -8.83 -22.46
CA LEU A 553 19.76 -8.04 -23.39
C LEU A 553 20.75 -8.93 -24.17
N SER A 554 21.42 -9.87 -23.51
CA SER A 554 22.35 -10.81 -24.16
C SER A 554 21.69 -11.66 -25.27
N LYS A 555 20.39 -11.98 -25.16
CA LYS A 555 19.70 -12.78 -26.17
C LYS A 555 19.36 -12.01 -27.46
N TRP A 556 19.34 -10.68 -27.41
CA TRP A 556 18.99 -9.81 -28.53
C TRP A 556 20.18 -9.02 -29.09
N THR A 557 21.35 -9.14 -28.46
CA THR A 557 22.60 -8.60 -29.00
C THR A 557 23.10 -9.48 -30.13
N ASP A 558 23.26 -8.90 -31.32
CA ASP A 558 23.96 -9.53 -32.44
C ASP A 558 25.47 -9.48 -32.15
N ALA A 559 25.95 -10.44 -31.37
CA ALA A 559 27.33 -10.54 -30.94
C ALA A 559 27.83 -11.97 -31.14
N GLU A 560 29.02 -12.12 -31.73
CA GLU A 560 29.65 -13.43 -31.95
C GLU A 560 30.05 -14.11 -30.63
N ILE A 561 30.35 -13.31 -29.60
CA ILE A 561 30.74 -13.78 -28.27
C ILE A 561 30.10 -12.86 -27.22
N ILE A 562 29.42 -13.48 -26.24
CA ILE A 562 28.88 -12.78 -25.07
C ILE A 562 29.60 -13.33 -23.84
N VAL A 563 30.39 -12.48 -23.19
CA VAL A 563 31.13 -12.84 -21.98
C VAL A 563 30.38 -12.29 -20.77
N PHE A 564 29.85 -13.18 -19.95
CA PHE A 564 29.35 -12.81 -18.63
C PHE A 564 30.51 -12.83 -17.64
N VAL A 565 30.84 -11.68 -17.06
CA VAL A 565 31.88 -11.58 -16.00
C VAL A 565 31.19 -11.33 -14.67
N GLY A 566 31.18 -12.35 -13.82
CA GLY A 566 30.62 -12.29 -12.47
C GLY A 566 31.74 -12.25 -11.42
N CYS A 567 31.70 -11.29 -10.50
CA CYS A 567 32.59 -11.23 -9.33
C CYS A 567 31.79 -11.40 -8.04
N GLY A 568 32.25 -12.29 -7.15
CA GLY A 568 31.65 -12.53 -5.83
C GLY A 568 30.31 -13.27 -5.91
N GLU A 569 29.37 -12.98 -4.99
CA GLU A 569 28.04 -13.62 -4.93
C GLU A 569 27.25 -13.51 -6.26
N ARG A 570 27.54 -12.50 -7.09
CA ARG A 570 26.96 -12.32 -8.43
C ARG A 570 27.41 -13.37 -9.45
N GLY A 571 28.58 -13.98 -9.26
CA GLY A 571 29.09 -15.07 -10.11
C GLY A 571 28.26 -16.33 -9.94
N ASN A 572 27.94 -16.72 -8.70
CA ASN A 572 27.13 -17.90 -8.42
C ASN A 572 25.73 -17.81 -9.02
N GLU A 573 25.13 -16.62 -9.03
CA GLU A 573 23.81 -16.41 -9.65
C GLU A 573 23.84 -16.51 -11.19
N MET A 574 24.97 -16.18 -11.83
CA MET A 574 25.18 -16.40 -13.26
C MET A 574 25.42 -17.87 -13.58
N THR A 575 26.20 -18.58 -12.75
CA THR A 575 26.54 -19.99 -12.97
C THR A 575 25.31 -20.90 -12.88
N ASP A 576 24.41 -20.65 -11.93
CA ASP A 576 23.14 -21.37 -11.77
C ASP A 576 22.15 -21.19 -12.94
N VAL A 577 22.43 -20.26 -13.86
CA VAL A 577 21.61 -19.95 -15.04
C VAL A 577 22.28 -20.43 -16.34
N LEU A 578 23.58 -20.73 -16.30
CA LEU A 578 24.38 -21.22 -17.43
C LEU A 578 24.56 -22.76 -17.43
N LEU A 579 24.24 -23.42 -16.30
CA LEU A 579 24.01 -24.87 -16.17
C LEU A 579 22.51 -25.17 -16.27
#